data_AF-A0A3C0EW19-F1
#
_entry.id   AF-A0A3C0EW19-F1
#
_cell.length_a   1.000
_cell.length_b   1.000
_cell.length_c   1.000
_cell.angle_alpha   90.00
_cell.angle_beta   90.00
_cell.angle_gamma   90.00
#
_symmetry.space_group_name_H-M   'P 1'
#
loop_
_entity.id
_entity.type
_entity.pdbx_description
1 polymer ?
#
loop_
_entity_poly.entity_id
_entity_poly.type
_entity_poly.pdbx_seq_one_letter_code
_entity_poly.pdbx_strand_id
1 'polypeptide(L)'
;VGLFSQFSMAQDNAGAIKDVADIVASINHFPSDADKARLMAISGNDSLFEGIRAMATAVSNISHAANADGKAAMAALQAMDQLPDRAKALAGIIGSFNHMASDEGKATLAELFP
;
A
#
# COMPACT_ATOMS: atom_id res chain seq x y z
N VAL A 1 -25.82 15.94 8.11
CA VAL A 1 -25.14 15.66 6.82
C VAL A 1 -23.72 15.16 7.08
N GLY A 2 -23.55 14.02 7.76
CA GLY A 2 -22.22 13.56 8.23
C GLY A 2 -21.90 12.10 7.92
N LEU A 3 -22.91 11.23 7.93
CA LEU A 3 -22.72 9.80 7.67
C LEU A 3 -22.28 9.51 6.22
N PHE A 4 -22.91 10.14 5.23
CA PHE A 4 -22.58 9.91 3.81
C PHE A 4 -21.12 10.24 3.44
N SER A 5 -20.55 11.29 4.02
CA SER A 5 -19.15 11.68 3.78
C SER A 5 -18.16 10.71 4.44
N GLN A 6 -18.46 10.21 5.63
CA GLN A 6 -17.62 9.21 6.32
C GLN A 6 -17.63 7.86 5.59
N PHE A 7 -18.80 7.45 5.07
CA PHE A 7 -18.90 6.24 4.24
C PHE A 7 -18.12 6.36 2.93
N SER A 8 -18.21 7.51 2.23
CA SER A 8 -17.42 7.75 1.01
C SER A 8 -15.91 7.67 1.30
N MET A 9 -15.44 8.37 2.33
CA MET A 9 -14.02 8.34 2.71
C MET A 9 -13.56 6.93 3.10
N ALA A 10 -14.37 6.17 3.84
CA ALA A 10 -14.03 4.79 4.19
C ALA A 10 -13.94 3.88 2.94
N GLN A 11 -14.83 4.07 1.98
CA GLN A 11 -14.82 3.36 0.71
C GLN A 11 -13.61 3.75 -0.15
N ASP A 12 -13.29 5.05 -0.23
CA ASP A 12 -12.13 5.56 -0.97
C ASP A 12 -10.83 5.01 -0.38
N ASN A 13 -10.71 4.98 0.96
CA ASN A 13 -9.58 4.36 1.65
C ASN A 13 -9.50 2.85 1.39
N ALA A 14 -10.65 2.14 1.41
CA ALA A 14 -10.69 0.70 1.14
C ALA A 14 -10.31 0.36 -0.31
N GLY A 15 -10.74 1.17 -1.28
CA GLY A 15 -10.35 1.02 -2.68
C GLY A 15 -8.87 1.30 -2.88
N ALA A 16 -8.36 2.42 -2.35
CA ALA A 16 -6.97 2.82 -2.51
C ALA A 16 -5.98 1.82 -1.89
N ILE A 17 -6.27 1.27 -0.69
CA ILE A 17 -5.38 0.27 -0.09
C ILE A 17 -5.39 -1.05 -0.88
N LYS A 18 -6.53 -1.43 -1.47
CA LYS A 18 -6.62 -2.60 -2.36
C LYS A 18 -5.81 -2.38 -3.63
N ASP A 19 -5.93 -1.21 -4.26
CA ASP A 19 -5.13 -0.88 -5.45
C ASP A 19 -3.62 -1.00 -5.17
N VAL A 20 -3.16 -0.52 -4.01
CA VAL A 20 -1.75 -0.69 -3.60
C VAL A 20 -1.39 -2.17 -3.44
N ALA A 21 -2.24 -2.97 -2.79
CA ALA A 21 -2.02 -4.40 -2.60
C ALA A 21 -1.95 -5.16 -3.93
N ASP A 22 -2.89 -4.92 -4.85
CA ASP A 22 -2.95 -5.57 -6.17
C ASP A 22 -1.71 -5.23 -7.01
N ILE A 23 -1.24 -3.98 -6.93
CA ILE A 23 0.02 -3.57 -7.57
C ILE A 23 1.20 -4.31 -6.94
N VAL A 24 1.34 -4.31 -5.62
CA VAL A 24 2.45 -5.00 -4.93
C VAL A 24 2.51 -6.50 -5.29
N ALA A 25 1.36 -7.16 -5.38
CA ALA A 25 1.26 -8.56 -5.75
C ALA A 25 1.66 -8.84 -7.21
N SER A 26 1.43 -7.87 -8.11
CA SER A 26 1.68 -8.00 -9.56
C SER A 26 3.05 -7.49 -10.01
N ILE A 27 3.78 -6.72 -9.18
CA ILE A 27 5.13 -6.26 -9.55
C ILE A 27 6.03 -7.47 -9.83
N ASN A 28 6.56 -7.48 -11.05
CA ASN A 28 7.65 -8.34 -11.46
C ASN A 28 8.83 -7.44 -11.83
N HIS A 29 9.76 -7.24 -10.87
CA HIS A 29 10.90 -6.31 -10.89
C HIS A 29 10.59 -4.89 -10.37
N PHE A 30 9.81 -4.09 -11.10
CA PHE A 30 9.40 -2.73 -10.71
C PHE A 30 7.98 -2.43 -11.19
N PRO A 31 7.25 -1.47 -10.58
CA PRO A 31 5.90 -1.14 -11.01
C PRO A 31 5.89 -0.62 -12.45
N SER A 32 4.89 -1.04 -13.23
CA SER A 32 4.71 -0.53 -14.60
C SER A 32 4.42 0.98 -14.60
N ASP A 33 4.53 1.66 -15.74
CA ASP A 33 4.22 3.10 -15.81
C ASP A 33 2.76 3.40 -15.43
N ALA A 34 1.83 2.51 -15.79
CA ALA A 34 0.43 2.62 -15.40
C ALA A 34 0.26 2.47 -13.88
N ASP A 35 0.96 1.52 -13.27
CA ASP A 35 0.94 1.32 -11.81
C ASP A 35 1.57 2.49 -11.08
N LYS A 36 2.69 3.02 -11.58
CA LYS A 36 3.32 4.24 -11.04
C LYS A 36 2.35 5.43 -11.08
N ALA A 37 1.65 5.63 -12.20
CA ALA A 37 0.66 6.69 -12.30
C ALA A 37 -0.48 6.53 -11.28
N ARG A 38 -0.97 5.31 -11.05
CA ARG A 38 -1.98 5.00 -10.02
C ARG A 38 -1.44 5.27 -8.62
N LEU A 39 -0.25 4.79 -8.30
CA LEU A 39 0.40 5.01 -7.01
C LEU A 39 0.65 6.51 -6.75
N MET A 40 1.06 7.27 -7.77
CA MET A 40 1.21 8.71 -7.68
C MET A 40 -0.12 9.40 -7.37
N ALA A 41 -1.20 9.01 -8.06
CA ALA A 41 -2.54 9.55 -7.79
C ALA A 41 -3.00 9.25 -6.35
N ILE A 42 -2.74 8.05 -5.84
CA ILE A 42 -3.03 7.68 -4.45
C ILE A 42 -2.19 8.50 -3.48
N SER A 43 -0.87 8.58 -3.69
CA SER A 43 0.05 9.30 -2.79
C SER A 43 -0.23 10.81 -2.70
N GLY A 44 -0.71 11.40 -3.80
CA GLY A 44 -1.08 12.81 -3.89
C GLY A 44 -2.50 13.14 -3.41
N ASN A 45 -3.32 12.15 -3.06
CA ASN A 45 -4.69 12.39 -2.63
C ASN A 45 -4.77 12.67 -1.12
N ASP A 46 -4.84 13.95 -0.76
CA ASP A 46 -4.93 14.41 0.63
C ASP A 46 -6.22 13.99 1.36
N SER A 47 -7.24 13.46 0.65
CA SER A 47 -8.44 12.91 1.29
C SER A 47 -8.24 11.49 1.83
N LEU A 48 -7.15 10.81 1.44
CA LEU A 48 -6.83 9.47 1.90
C LEU A 48 -6.04 9.48 3.20
N PHE A 49 -6.15 8.39 3.95
CA PHE A 49 -5.35 8.16 5.15
C PHE A 49 -3.85 8.20 4.83
N GLU A 50 -3.08 8.90 5.67
CA GLU A 50 -1.65 9.13 5.47
C GLU A 50 -0.86 7.83 5.24
N GLY A 51 -1.16 6.76 5.99
CA GLY A 51 -0.49 5.48 5.82
C GLY A 51 -0.70 4.83 4.45
N ILE A 52 -1.87 5.01 3.81
CA ILE A 52 -2.12 4.50 2.45
C ILE A 52 -1.26 5.26 1.45
N ARG A 53 -1.16 6.59 1.62
CA ARG A 53 -0.32 7.45 0.78
C ARG A 53 1.16 7.12 0.94
N ALA A 54 1.60 6.84 2.16
CA ALA A 54 2.96 6.41 2.47
C ALA A 54 3.30 5.06 1.84
N MET A 55 2.37 4.09 1.90
CA MET A 55 2.52 2.81 1.19
C MET A 55 2.64 3.02 -0.32
N ALA A 56 1.76 3.85 -0.91
CA ALA A 56 1.81 4.13 -2.34
C ALA A 56 3.13 4.78 -2.78
N THR A 57 3.63 5.74 -1.98
CA THR A 57 4.93 6.38 -2.19
C THR A 57 6.09 5.39 -2.09
N ALA A 58 6.05 4.49 -1.11
CA ALA A 58 7.09 3.47 -0.96
C ALA A 58 7.13 2.55 -2.18
N VAL A 59 5.96 2.09 -2.65
CA VAL A 59 5.84 1.19 -3.80
C VAL A 59 6.24 1.88 -5.10
N SER A 60 5.86 3.15 -5.32
CA SER A 60 6.22 3.87 -6.56
C SER A 60 7.73 4.06 -6.73
N ASN A 61 8.46 4.08 -5.60
CA ASN A 61 9.91 4.23 -5.55
C ASN A 61 10.68 2.89 -5.62
N ILE A 62 9.98 1.75 -5.67
CA ILE A 62 10.63 0.44 -5.82
C ILE A 62 11.24 0.34 -7.22
N SER A 63 12.54 0.07 -7.26
CA SER A 63 13.26 -0.32 -8.49
C SER A 63 13.69 -1.79 -8.46
N HIS A 64 14.16 -2.25 -7.30
CA HIS A 64 14.50 -3.65 -7.04
C HIS A 64 13.99 -4.06 -5.66
N ALA A 65 14.19 -3.20 -4.67
CA ALA A 65 13.69 -3.37 -3.31
C ALA A 65 13.07 -2.06 -2.81
N ALA A 66 12.36 -2.12 -1.70
CA ALA A 66 12.03 -0.92 -0.95
C ALA A 66 13.33 -0.20 -0.52
N ASN A 67 13.39 1.13 -0.74
CA ASN A 67 14.51 1.96 -0.31
C ASN A 67 14.50 2.16 1.22
N ALA A 68 15.53 2.81 1.76
CA ALA A 68 15.66 3.01 3.21
C ALA A 68 14.47 3.76 3.83
N ASP A 69 14.04 4.85 3.18
CA ASP A 69 12.92 5.68 3.66
C ASP A 69 11.60 4.91 3.62
N GLY A 70 11.35 4.17 2.53
CA GLY A 70 10.18 3.32 2.39
C GLY A 70 10.15 2.22 3.46
N LYS A 71 11.29 1.57 3.73
CA LYS A 71 11.40 0.56 4.80
C LYS A 71 11.13 1.16 6.18
N ALA A 72 11.69 2.33 6.48
CA ALA A 72 11.46 3.00 7.75
C ALA A 72 9.99 3.40 7.93
N ALA A 73 9.36 3.94 6.88
CA ALA A 73 7.94 4.26 6.89
C ALA A 73 7.07 3.01 7.10
N MET A 74 7.36 1.90 6.42
CA MET A 74 6.60 0.66 6.59
C MET A 74 6.74 0.09 8.00
N ALA A 75 7.94 0.11 8.57
CA ALA A 75 8.16 -0.31 9.96
C ALA A 75 7.37 0.55 10.96
N ALA A 76 7.32 1.87 10.73
CA ALA A 76 6.50 2.78 11.54
C ALA A 76 5.01 2.44 11.44
N LEU A 77 4.48 2.19 10.23
CA LEU A 77 3.09 1.78 10.03
C LEU A 77 2.77 0.44 10.71
N GLN A 78 3.68 -0.53 10.66
CA GLN A 78 3.51 -1.81 11.37
C GLN A 78 3.42 -1.63 12.89
N ALA A 79 4.15 -0.66 13.44
CA ALA A 79 4.16 -0.35 14.87
C ALA A 79 2.97 0.52 15.34
N MET A 80 2.13 1.03 14.43
CA MET A 80 0.98 1.86 14.80
C MET A 80 -0.18 1.01 15.34
N ASP A 81 -0.48 1.11 16.63
CA ASP A 81 -1.58 0.33 17.25
C ASP A 81 -2.93 0.52 16.56
N GLN A 82 -3.24 1.74 16.16
CA GLN A 82 -4.50 2.14 15.52
C GLN A 82 -4.66 1.69 14.06
N LEU A 83 -3.59 1.16 13.43
CA LEU A 83 -3.64 0.70 12.05
C LEU A 83 -4.29 -0.69 11.98
N PRO A 84 -5.28 -0.94 11.09
CA PRO A 84 -5.87 -2.26 10.93
C PRO A 84 -4.82 -3.32 10.53
N ASP A 85 -4.99 -4.56 10.99
CA ASP A 85 -4.03 -5.64 10.76
C ASP A 85 -3.73 -5.88 9.27
N ARG A 86 -4.74 -5.77 8.40
CA ARG A 86 -4.54 -5.87 6.95
C ARG A 86 -3.58 -4.82 6.39
N ALA A 87 -3.61 -3.60 6.94
CA ALA A 87 -2.74 -2.52 6.53
C ALA A 87 -1.31 -2.73 7.06
N LYS A 88 -1.18 -3.25 8.28
CA LYS A 88 0.13 -3.65 8.84
C LYS A 88 0.76 -4.79 8.04
N ALA A 89 -0.03 -5.77 7.61
CA ALA A 89 0.43 -6.87 6.77
C ALA A 89 0.95 -6.36 5.42
N LEU A 90 0.18 -5.50 4.74
CA LEU A 90 0.63 -4.86 3.50
C LEU A 90 1.93 -4.06 3.69
N ALA A 91 2.03 -3.27 4.77
CA ALA A 91 3.26 -2.53 5.09
C ALA A 91 4.46 -3.47 5.25
N GLY A 92 4.29 -4.59 5.97
CA GLY A 92 5.35 -5.59 6.13
C GLY A 92 5.81 -6.20 4.79
N ILE A 93 4.86 -6.51 3.92
CA ILE A 93 5.16 -7.05 2.59
C ILE A 93 5.93 -6.02 1.75
N ILE A 94 5.49 -4.76 1.72
CA ILE A 94 6.19 -3.66 1.04
C ILE A 94 7.61 -3.48 1.60
N GLY A 95 7.76 -3.45 2.94
CA GLY A 95 9.06 -3.25 3.58
C GLY A 95 10.05 -4.40 3.33
N SER A 96 9.53 -5.62 3.15
CA SER A 96 10.32 -6.80 2.81
C SER A 96 10.52 -7.01 1.30
N PHE A 97 9.94 -6.16 0.45
CA PHE A 97 9.95 -6.34 -0.99
C PHE A 97 11.39 -6.40 -1.55
N ASN A 98 11.66 -7.44 -2.34
CA ASN A 98 12.93 -7.65 -3.03
C ASN A 98 12.71 -8.42 -4.34
N HIS A 99 12.92 -7.73 -5.47
CA HIS A 99 12.55 -8.08 -6.85
C HIS A 99 11.04 -8.29 -7.08
N MET A 100 10.39 -9.07 -6.23
CA MET A 100 8.95 -9.29 -6.20
C MET A 100 8.50 -9.57 -4.76
N ALA A 101 7.20 -9.49 -4.49
CA ALA A 101 6.64 -10.04 -3.25
C ALA A 101 6.86 -11.57 -3.23
N SER A 102 7.10 -12.13 -2.03
CA SER A 102 7.20 -13.59 -1.87
C SER A 102 5.86 -14.27 -2.18
N ASP A 103 5.88 -15.58 -2.39
CA ASP A 103 4.65 -16.34 -2.68
C ASP A 103 3.69 -16.29 -1.49
N GLU A 104 4.20 -16.38 -0.26
CA GLU A 104 3.41 -16.19 0.96
C GLU A 104 2.86 -14.77 1.07
N GLY A 105 3.66 -13.77 0.68
CA GLY A 105 3.23 -12.38 0.61
C GLY A 105 2.07 -12.20 -0.36
N LYS A 106 2.17 -12.73 -1.58
CA LYS A 106 1.09 -12.69 -2.58
C LYS A 106 -0.17 -13.40 -2.10
N ALA A 107 -0.02 -14.58 -1.49
CA ALA A 107 -1.16 -15.31 -0.92
C ALA A 107 -1.84 -14.50 0.20
N THR A 108 -1.06 -13.89 1.08
CA THR A 108 -1.56 -13.01 2.15
C THR A 108 -2.31 -11.80 1.57
N LEU A 109 -1.79 -11.17 0.51
CA LEU A 109 -2.47 -10.05 -0.14
C LEU A 109 -3.81 -10.48 -0.77
N ALA A 110 -3.85 -11.64 -1.44
CA ALA A 110 -5.07 -12.17 -2.03
C ALA A 110 -6.14 -12.52 -0.97
N GLU A 111 -5.73 -12.99 0.20
CA GLU A 111 -6.65 -13.28 1.32
C GLU A 111 -7.19 -11.99 1.95
N LEU A 112 -6.33 -11.00 2.18
CA LEU A 112 -6.69 -9.78 2.91
C LEU A 112 -7.37 -8.72 2.04
N PHE A 113 -7.18 -8.78 0.72
CA PHE A 113 -7.69 -7.82 -0.27
C PHE A 113 -8.33 -8.56 -1.47
N PRO A 114 -9.43 -9.31 -1.27
CA PRO A 114 -10.11 -10.03 -2.33
C PRO A 114 -10.69 -9.10 -3.41
#